data_AF-A0A6I5R512-F1
#
_entry.id   AF-A0A6I5R512-F1
#
_cell.length_a   1.000
_cell.length_b   1.000
_cell.length_c   1.000
_cell.angle_alpha   90.00
_cell.angle_beta   90.00
_cell.angle_gamma   90.00
#
_symmetry.space_group_name_H-M   'P 1'
#
loop_
_entity.id
_entity.type
_entity.pdbx_description
1 polymer ?
#
loop_
_entity_poly.entity_id
_entity_poly.type
_entity_poly.pdbx_seq_one_letter_code
_entity_poly.pdbx_strand_id
1 'polypeptide(L)' 'MPSLLVRPGVSVRLKRQPFHVPDFLVMHCKSDRAWIRQPNWPRHIQLCVRVTQLAMPEVSPQKTTSQGAPPGQKPL' A
#
# COMPACT_ATOMS: atom_id res chain seq x y z
N MET A 1 14.22 16.49 5.77
CA MET A 1 12.88 15.93 6.00
C MET A 1 12.61 14.91 4.89
N PRO A 2 12.22 13.67 5.19
CA PRO A 2 11.87 12.71 4.14
C PRO A 2 10.62 13.22 3.41
N SER A 3 10.78 13.63 2.16
CA SER A 3 9.66 13.94 1.28
C SER A 3 9.00 12.62 0.90
N LEU A 4 7.75 12.42 1.33
CA LEU A 4 6.96 11.29 0.87
C LEU A 4 6.78 11.45 -0.65
N LEU A 5 7.50 10.64 -1.45
CA LEU A 5 7.37 10.66 -2.90
C LEU A 5 6.07 9.96 -3.29
N VAL A 6 4.96 10.69 -3.22
CA VAL A 6 3.66 10.20 -3.68
C VAL A 6 3.68 10.20 -5.21
N ARG A 7 3.76 9.01 -5.80
CA ARG A 7 3.76 8.79 -7.25
C ARG A 7 2.59 7.88 -7.65
N PRO A 8 2.07 8.00 -8.89
CA PRO A 8 1.13 7.04 -9.44
C PRO A 8 1.65 5.60 -9.28
N GLY A 9 0.78 4.68 -8.90
CA GLY A 9 1.09 3.25 -8.71
C GLY A 9 1.59 2.87 -7.32
N VAL A 10 1.78 3.83 -6.41
CA VAL A 10 2.19 3.56 -5.02
C VAL A 10 0.97 3.32 -4.13
N SER A 11 1.08 2.38 -3.19
CA SER A 11 0.10 2.17 -2.13
C SER A 11 0.29 3.19 -1.01
N VAL A 12 -0.79 3.77 -0.53
CA VAL A 12 -0.83 4.81 0.52
C VAL A 12 -1.98 4.55 1.49
N ARG A 13 -1.85 5.07 2.70
CA ARG A 13 -2.93 5.10 3.70
C ARG A 13 -3.28 6.53 4.04
N LEU A 14 -4.51 6.76 4.47
CA LEU A 14 -4.88 8.02 5.09
C LEU A 14 -4.36 8.05 6.53
N LYS A 15 -3.92 9.22 6.99
CA LYS A 15 -3.59 9.41 8.40
C LYS A 15 -4.81 9.09 9.26
N ARG A 16 -4.63 8.28 10.29
CA ARG A 16 -5.70 7.76 11.17
C ARG A 16 -6.69 6.81 10.48
N GLN A 17 -6.32 6.24 9.32
CA GLN A 17 -7.09 5.17 8.71
C GLN A 17 -7.14 3.96 9.65
N PRO A 18 -8.34 3.39 9.92
CA PRO A 18 -8.44 2.18 10.73
C PRO A 18 -7.67 1.01 10.09
N PHE A 19 -7.12 0.12 10.93
CA PHE A 19 -6.36 -1.05 10.47
C PHE A 19 -7.14 -2.02 9.57
N HIS A 20 -8.47 -2.07 9.73
CA HIS A 20 -9.33 -2.93 8.91
C HIS A 20 -9.59 -2.37 7.51
N VAL A 21 -9.32 -1.08 7.27
CA VAL A 21 -9.52 -0.47 5.96
C VAL A 21 -8.29 -0.76 5.09
N PRO A 22 -8.47 -1.34 3.89
CA PRO A 22 -7.34 -1.66 3.02
C PRO A 22 -6.67 -0.42 2.46
N ASP A 23 -5.41 -0.57 2.06
CA ASP A 23 -4.60 0.48 1.46
C ASP A 23 -5.24 1.03 0.18
N PHE A 24 -4.93 2.29 -0.11
CA PHE A 24 -5.33 2.95 -1.33
C PHE A 24 -4.20 2.95 -2.34
N LEU A 25 -4.53 2.82 -3.62
CA LEU A 25 -3.59 3.00 -4.72
C LEU A 25 -3.66 4.44 -5.23
N VAL A 26 -2.50 5.08 -5.40
CA VAL A 26 -2.41 6.39 -6.03
C VAL A 26 -2.59 6.25 -7.55
N MET A 27 -3.60 6.92 -8.08
CA MET A 27 -3.89 6.93 -9.52
C MET A 27 -3.14 8.05 -10.24
N HIS A 28 -3.18 9.25 -9.68
CA HIS A 28 -2.40 10.39 -10.18
C HIS A 28 -2.17 11.43 -9.10
N CYS A 29 -1.16 12.27 -9.31
CA CYS A 29 -0.80 13.38 -8.42
C CYS A 29 -0.79 14.67 -9.23
N LYS A 30 -1.32 15.74 -8.65
CA LYS A 30 -1.24 17.09 -9.21
C LYS A 30 -1.04 18.09 -8.09
N SER A 31 0.11 18.77 -8.10
CA SER A 31 0.50 19.75 -7.08
C SER A 31 0.49 19.15 -5.66
N ASP A 32 -0.35 19.65 -4.76
CA ASP A 32 -0.51 19.22 -3.36
C ASP A 32 -1.58 18.13 -3.17
N ARG A 33 -2.17 17.63 -4.27
CA ARG A 33 -3.28 16.68 -4.25
C ARG A 33 -2.94 15.36 -4.93
N ALA A 34 -3.53 14.30 -4.41
CA ALA A 34 -3.45 12.96 -4.96
C ALA A 34 -4.86 12.38 -5.09
N TRP A 35 -5.06 11.62 -6.16
CA TRP A 35 -6.27 10.86 -6.39
C TRP A 35 -5.99 9.42 -6.09
N ILE A 36 -6.72 8.88 -5.11
CA ILE A 36 -6.50 7.55 -4.58
C ILE A 36 -7.76 6.72 -4.70
N ARG A 37 -7.62 5.39 -4.77
CA ARG A 37 -8.77 4.47 -4.79
C ARG A 37 -8.47 3.16 -4.08
N GLN A 38 -9.51 2.50 -3.61
CA GLN A 38 -9.38 1.11 -3.15
C GLN A 38 -9.56 0.14 -4.33
N PRO A 39 -8.86 -1.00 -4.34
CA PRO A 39 -8.98 -1.99 -5.41
C PRO A 39 -10.41 -2.53 -5.60
N ASN A 40 -11.16 -2.66 -4.50
CA ASN A 40 -12.53 -3.17 -4.45
C ASN A 40 -13.60 -2.15 -4.88
N TRP A 41 -13.23 -0.88 -5.09
CA TRP A 41 -14.18 0.13 -5.54
C TRP A 41 -14.42 0.05 -7.05
N PRO A 42 -15.61 0.44 -7.53
CA PRO A 42 -15.84 0.64 -8.96
C PRO A 42 -14.79 1.57 -9.57
N ARG A 43 -14.39 1.32 -10.83
CA ARG A 43 -13.27 2.02 -11.49
C ARG A 43 -13.43 3.54 -11.57
N HIS A 44 -14.67 4.05 -11.54
CA HIS A 44 -14.98 5.48 -11.60
C HIS A 44 -14.92 6.17 -10.24
N ILE A 45 -14.83 5.43 -9.12
CA ILE A 45 -14.78 6.00 -7.78
C ILE A 45 -13.32 6.24 -7.37
N GLN A 46 -13.02 7.50 -7.05
CA GLN A 46 -11.71 7.96 -6.62
C GLN A 46 -11.90 9.06 -5.56
N LEU A 47 -10.96 9.16 -4.62
CA LEU A 47 -10.91 10.25 -3.64
C LEU A 47 -9.79 11.22 -3.97
N CYS A 48 -10.11 12.51 -3.99
CA CYS A 48 -9.12 13.58 -4.06
C CYS A 48 -8.75 14.04 -2.64
N VAL A 49 -7.50 13.82 -2.25
CA VAL A 49 -7.01 14.17 -0.90
C VAL A 49 -5.72 14.98 -0.98
N ARG A 50 -5.38 15.70 0.08
CA ARG A 50 -4.08 16.39 0.16
C ARG A 50 -2.97 15.38 0.43
N VAL A 51 -1.81 15.58 -0.18
CA VAL A 51 -0.62 14.75 0.05
C VAL A 51 -0.23 14.74 1.53
N THR A 52 -0.47 15.83 2.26
CA THR A 52 -0.23 15.93 3.71
C THR A 52 -1.13 15.04 4.56
N GLN A 53 -2.23 14.53 4.01
CA GLN A 53 -3.13 13.58 4.67
C GLN A 53 -2.75 12.12 4.40
N LEU A 54 -1.79 11.88 3.50
CA LEU A 54 -1.29 10.56 3.18
C LEU A 54 -0.15 10.15 4.11
N ALA A 55 -0.05 8.84 4.33
CA ALA A 55 1.05 8.16 4.97
C ALA A 55 1.45 6.96 4.10
N MET A 56 2.72 6.57 4.14
CA MET A 56 3.12 5.29 3.58
C MET A 56 2.47 4.16 4.39
N PRO A 57 1.97 3.09 3.76
CA PRO A 57 1.59 1.92 4.50
C PRO A 57 2.84 1.44 5.22
N GLU A 58 2.75 1.24 6.53
CA GLU A 58 3.81 0.53 7.22
C GLU A 58 3.88 -0.85 6.56
N VAL A 59 4.96 -1.10 5.82
CA VAL A 59 5.35 -2.45 5.44
C VAL A 59 5.55 -3.17 6.76
N SER A 60 4.51 -3.85 7.24
CA SER A 60 4.68 -4.86 8.27
C SER A 60 5.65 -5.87 7.66
N PRO A 61 6.86 -6.05 8.21
CA PRO A 61 7.84 -6.97 7.68
C PRO A 61 7.41 -8.40 8.03
N GLN A 62 6.29 -8.88 7.50
CA GLN A 62 5.85 -10.26 7.65
C GLN A 62 5.14 -10.70 6.38
N LYS A 63 5.89 -11.37 5.50
CA LYS A 63 5.86 -12.84 5.41
C LYS A 63 6.65 -13.29 4.17
N THR A 64 7.95 -13.51 4.32
CA THR A 64 8.70 -14.38 3.40
C THR A 64 8.28 -15.83 3.68
N THR A 65 7.07 -16.21 3.24
CA THR A 65 6.75 -17.63 3.06
C THR A 65 7.35 -18.04 1.73
N SER A 66 8.61 -18.45 1.75
CA SER A 66 9.16 -19.40 0.79
C SER A 66 9.27 -20.74 1.51
N GLN A 67 8.16 -21.46 1.49
CA GLN A 67 8.05 -22.87 1.82
C GLN A 67 8.42 -23.66 0.56
N GLY A 68 9.43 -24.54 0.64
CA GLY A 68 9.79 -25.41 -0.47
C GLY A 68 11.15 -26.10 -0.34
N ALA A 69 11.29 -27.07 0.56
CA ALA A 69 12.31 -28.13 0.44
C ALA A 69 11.67 -29.48 0.82
N PRO A 70 11.83 -30.54 0.00
CA PRO A 70 11.07 -31.79 0.11
C PRO A 70 11.50 -32.65 1.32
N PRO A 71 10.64 -33.56 1.81
CA PRO A 71 10.98 -34.44 2.91
C PRO A 71 11.80 -35.61 2.38
N GLY A 72 12.95 -35.86 3.00
CA GLY A 72 13.67 -37.11 2.84
C GLY A 72 15.17 -36.93 2.70
N GLN A 73 15.88 -37.06 3.82
CA GLN A 73 17.19 -37.70 3.86
C GLN A 73 17.53 -38.05 5.31
N LYS A 74 17.42 -39.36 5.62
CA LYS A 74 18.15 -40.02 6.69
C LYS A 74 19.50 -40.44 6.09
N PRO A 75 20.63 -40.15 6.73
CA PRO A 75 21.78 -41.03 6.58
C PRO A 75 22.18 -41.66 7.93
N LEU A 76 22.49 -42.95 7.79
CA LEU A 76 23.21 -43.92 8.61
C LEU A 76 23.90 -43.43 9.90
#